data_AF-A0A6I5ZQQ5-F1
#
_entry.id   AF-A0A6I5ZQQ5-F1
#
_cell.length_a   1.000
_cell.length_b   1.000
_cell.length_c   1.000
_cell.angle_alpha   90.00
_cell.angle_beta   90.00
_cell.angle_gamma   90.00
#
_symmetry.space_group_name_H-M   'P 1'
#
loop_
_entity.id
_entity.type
_entity.pdbx_description
1 polymer ?
#
loop_
_entity_poly.entity_id
_entity_poly.type
_entity_poly.pdbx_seq_one_letter_code
_entity_poly.pdbx_strand_id
1 'polypeptide(L)' 'MKAKEIRELTTEELLQKVGELKQELFNLRFQLATGQIDNPMRLREVRRSIARAKTILRERELQRERA' A
#
# COMPACT_ATOMS: atom_id res chain seq x y z
N MET A 1 -5.55 4.90 4.52
CA MET A 1 -5.30 5.88 3.44
C MET A 1 -6.52 6.07 2.56
N LYS A 2 -6.91 7.33 2.34
CA LYS A 2 -7.97 7.66 1.37
C LYS A 2 -7.35 7.70 -0.04
N ALA A 3 -8.15 7.36 -1.06
CA ALA A 3 -7.66 7.31 -2.45
C ALA A 3 -7.20 8.68 -2.98
N LYS A 4 -7.70 9.78 -2.40
CA LYS A 4 -7.30 11.16 -2.75
C LYS A 4 -5.84 11.44 -2.36
N GLU A 5 -5.47 11.13 -1.13
CA GLU A 5 -4.09 11.29 -0.61
C GLU A 5 -3.08 10.52 -1.47
N ILE A 6 -3.43 9.32 -1.93
CA ILE A 6 -2.55 8.49 -2.76
C ILE A 6 -2.39 9.06 -4.18
N ARG A 7 -3.37 9.82 -4.68
CA ARG A 7 -3.29 10.46 -6.01
C ARG A 7 -2.45 11.73 -6.03
N GLU A 8 -2.36 12.43 -4.90
CA GLU A 8 -1.55 13.64 -4.74
C GLU A 8 -0.05 13.34 -4.67
N LEU A 9 0.34 12.12 -4.26
CA LEU A 9 1.74 11.68 -4.20
C LEU A 9 2.35 11.50 -5.59
N THR A 10 3.64 11.81 -5.72
CA THR A 10 4.43 11.53 -6.93
C THR A 10 4.61 10.02 -7.12
N THR A 11 5.01 9.59 -8.32
CA THR A 11 5.25 8.15 -8.61
C THR A 11 6.35 7.55 -7.74
N GLU A 12 7.37 8.33 -7.39
CA GLU A 12 8.49 7.90 -6.56
C GLU A 12 8.09 7.74 -5.09
N GLU A 13 7.35 8.72 -4.55
CA GLU A 13 6.80 8.63 -3.19
C GLU A 13 5.82 7.46 -3.06
N LEU A 14 5.01 7.20 -4.09
CA LEU A 14 4.13 6.03 -4.14
C LEU A 14 4.90 4.71 -4.05
N LEU A 15 6.03 4.59 -4.76
CA LEU A 15 6.88 3.40 -4.72
C LEU A 15 7.54 3.23 -3.34
N GLN A 16 8.04 4.31 -2.74
CA GLN A 16 8.57 4.29 -1.38
C GLN A 16 7.49 3.86 -0.38
N LYS A 17 6.28 4.44 -0.47
CA LYS A 17 5.14 4.09 0.39
C LYS A 17 4.75 2.62 0.28
N VAL A 18 4.78 2.06 -0.94
CA VAL A 18 4.54 0.62 -1.15
C VAL A 18 5.61 -0.23 -0.48
N GLY A 19 6.87 0.21 -0.48
CA GLY A 19 7.98 -0.42 0.25
C GLY A 19 7.72 -0.44 1.75
N GLU A 20 7.42 0.73 2.34
CA GLU A 20 7.10 0.87 3.77
C GLU A 20 5.91 -0.03 4.18
N LEU A 21 4.81 0.02 3.42
CA LEU A 21 3.61 -0.77 3.71
C LEU A 21 3.85 -2.28 3.59
N LYS A 22 4.77 -2.72 2.72
CA LYS A 22 5.17 -4.13 2.65
C LYS A 22 5.95 -4.56 3.89
N GLN A 23 6.86 -3.71 4.39
CA GLN A 23 7.59 -3.96 5.64
C GLN A 23 6.60 -4.06 6.82
N GLU A 24 5.65 -3.12 6.91
CA GLU A 24 4.59 -3.14 7.92
C GLU A 24 3.73 -4.42 7.80
N LEU A 25 3.36 -4.83 6.59
CA LEU A 25 2.61 -6.07 6.36
C LEU A 25 3.40 -7.31 6.81
N PHE A 26 4.71 -7.34 6.61
CA PHE A 26 5.57 -8.44 7.07
C PHE A 26 5.58 -8.51 8.60
N ASN A 27 5.77 -7.38 9.28
CA ASN A 27 5.75 -7.30 10.74
C ASN A 27 4.38 -7.72 11.30
N LEU A 28 3.28 -7.25 10.70
CA LEU A 28 1.93 -7.63 11.11
C LEU A 28 1.65 -9.13 10.89
N ARG A 29 2.20 -9.73 9.83
CA ARG A 29 2.12 -11.20 9.62
C ARG A 29 2.92 -11.97 10.67
N PHE A 30 4.08 -11.46 11.05
CA PHE A 30 4.90 -12.05 12.10
C PHE A 30 4.21 -11.96 13.47
N GLN A 31 3.60 -10.81 13.79
CA GLN A 31 2.78 -10.62 14.99
C GLN A 31 1.55 -11.53 15.01
N LEU A 32 0.91 -11.73 13.85
CA LEU A 32 -0.20 -12.68 13.70
C LEU A 32 0.25 -14.12 13.98
N ALA A 33 1.41 -14.53 13.45
CA ALA A 33 1.95 -15.87 13.64
C ALA A 33 2.38 -16.14 15.09
N THR A 34 2.85 -15.11 15.80
CA THR A 34 3.22 -15.18 17.23
C THR A 34 2.02 -15.02 18.18
N GLY A 35 0.82 -14.74 17.65
CA GLY A 35 -0.40 -14.59 18.43
C GLY A 35 -0.51 -13.29 19.23
N GLN A 36 0.42 -12.35 19.05
CA GLN A 36 0.47 -11.06 19.76
C GLN A 36 -0.10 -9.90 18.92
N ILE A 37 -1.06 -10.18 18.03
CA ILE A 37 -1.61 -9.14 17.17
C ILE A 37 -2.69 -8.35 17.91
N ASP A 38 -2.40 -7.09 18.24
CA ASP A 38 -3.36 -6.22 18.92
C ASP A 38 -4.56 -5.86 18.03
N ASN A 39 -4.33 -5.67 16.73
CA ASN A 39 -5.38 -5.25 15.81
C ASN A 39 -5.35 -5.98 14.44
N PRO A 40 -6.12 -7.07 14.28
CA PRO A 40 -6.26 -7.79 13.01
C PRO A 40 -6.80 -6.94 11.85
N MET A 41 -7.58 -5.88 12.14
CA MET A 41 -8.11 -5.00 11.09
C MET A 41 -6.98 -4.29 10.33
N ARG A 42 -5.88 -3.97 11.02
CA ARG A 42 -4.75 -3.24 10.42
C ARG A 42 -4.14 -4.00 9.25
N LEU A 43 -4.09 -5.33 9.34
CA LEU A 43 -3.64 -6.21 8.26
C LEU A 43 -4.48 -6.03 6.97
N ARG A 44 -5.80 -5.84 7.12
CA ARG A 44 -6.72 -5.61 6.00
C ARG A 44 -6.56 -4.19 5.43
N GLU A 45 -6.34 -3.20 6.29
CA GLU A 45 -6.08 -1.81 5.89
C GLU A 45 -4.79 -1.65 5.11
N VAL A 46 -3.69 -2.25 5.59
CA VAL A 46 -2.39 -2.22 4.92
C VAL A 46 -2.48 -2.91 3.56
N ARG A 47 -3.11 -4.08 3.48
CA ARG A 47 -3.36 -4.76 2.19
C ARG A 47 -4.15 -3.90 1.19
N ARG A 48 -5.23 -3.24 1.65
CA ARG A 48 -6.02 -2.32 0.80
C ARG A 48 -5.21 -1.10 0.36
N SER A 49 -4.36 -0.57 1.23
CA SER A 49 -3.52 0.59 0.93
C SER A 49 -2.48 0.25 -0.15
N ILE A 50 -1.82 -0.92 -0.04
CA ILE A 50 -0.90 -1.43 -1.09
C ILE A 50 -1.63 -1.62 -2.41
N ALA A 51 -2.83 -2.22 -2.40
CA ALA A 51 -3.61 -2.43 -3.61
C ALA A 51 -3.95 -1.11 -4.30
N ARG A 52 -4.44 -0.11 -3.56
CA ARG A 52 -4.76 1.22 -4.10
C ARG A 52 -3.54 1.92 -4.70
N ALA A 53 -2.39 1.87 -4.02
CA ALA A 53 -1.14 2.44 -4.51
C ALA A 53 -0.71 1.81 -5.84
N LYS A 54 -0.75 0.47 -5.93
CA LYS A 54 -0.45 -0.24 -7.18
C LYS A 54 -1.44 0.07 -8.30
N THR A 55 -2.73 0.22 -8.00
CA THR A 55 -3.73 0.59 -9.00
C THR A 55 -3.43 1.97 -9.61
N ILE A 56 -3.08 2.96 -8.78
CA ILE A 56 -2.76 4.31 -9.27
C ILE A 56 -1.46 4.32 -10.07
N LEU A 57 -0.44 3.55 -9.65
CA LEU A 57 0.78 3.36 -10.46
C LEU A 57 0.45 2.81 -11.84
N ARG A 58 -0.40 1.77 -11.90
CA ARG A 58 -0.83 1.19 -13.19
C ARG A 58 -1.68 2.15 -14.02
N GLU A 59 -2.56 2.92 -13.39
CA GLU A 59 -3.35 3.97 -14.04
C GLU A 59 -2.45 5.01 -14.72
N ARG A 60 -1.37 5.44 -14.04
CA ARG A 60 -0.38 6.37 -14.58
C ARG A 60 0.45 5.77 -15.72
N GLU A 61 0.85 4.51 -15.62
CA GLU A 61 1.54 3.80 -16.70
C GLU A 61 0.67 3.74 -17.97
N LEU A 62 -0.59 3.33 -17.84
CA LEU A 62 -1.53 3.24 -18.96
C LEU A 62 -1.83 4.61 -19.59
N GLN A 63 -1.83 5.70 -18.80
CA GLN A 63 -1.96 7.05 -19.34
C GLN A 63 -0.73 7.48 -20.15
N ARG A 64 0.49 7.13 -19.70
CA ARG A 64 1.73 7.40 -20.46
C ARG A 64 1.80 6.61 -21.76
N GLU A 65 1.32 5.38 -21.78
CA GLU A 65 1.34 4.50 -22.96
C GLU A 65 0.31 4.91 -24.03
N ARG A 66 -0.74 5.64 -23.63
CA ARG A 66 -1.79 6.16 -24.54
C ARG A 66 -1.47 7.53 -25.14
N ALA A 67 -0.44 8.21 -24.64
CA ALA A 67 0.01 9.53 -25.11
C ALA A 67 1.13 9.36 -26.14
#